data_AF-A0A938PEA7-F1
#
_entry.id   AF-A0A938PEA7-F1
#
_cell.length_a   1.000
_cell.length_b   1.000
_cell.length_c   1.000
_cell.angle_alpha   90.00
_cell.angle_beta   90.00
_cell.angle_gamma   90.00
#
_symmetry.space_group_name_H-M   'P 1'
#
loop_
_entity.id
_entity.type
_entity.pdbx_description
1 polymer ?
#
loop_
_entity_poly.entity_id
_entity_poly.type
_entity_poly.pdbx_seq_one_letter_code
_entity_poly.pdbx_strand_id
1 'polypeptide(L)'
;MLVKRNRNLILFFFYLIIVFTACSKEELDTENAVKIYVEISIVEEKYAYDLSLLGTQKQKIFEKYNSSPSEFNSYLSNLKHNNEKWKDFFKKAEDYLTYLKNNQNIQ
;
A
#
# COMPACT_ATOMS: atom_id res chain seq x y z
N MET A 1 -36.15 32.63 -26.33
CA MET A 1 -34.84 32.03 -26.68
C MET A 1 -33.83 31.99 -25.50
N LEU A 2 -34.26 31.87 -24.23
CA LEU A 2 -33.33 31.89 -23.07
C LEU A 2 -32.97 30.50 -22.51
N VAL A 3 -33.73 29.45 -22.83
CA VAL A 3 -33.54 28.11 -22.25
C VAL A 3 -32.34 27.37 -22.87
N LYS A 4 -31.99 27.67 -24.14
CA LYS A 4 -30.96 26.92 -24.90
C LYS A 4 -29.53 27.17 -24.39
N ARG A 5 -29.27 28.36 -23.83
CA ARG A 5 -27.93 28.76 -23.31
C ARG A 5 -27.62 28.10 -21.96
N ASN A 6 -28.64 27.89 -21.12
CA ASN A 6 -28.48 27.26 -19.81
C ASN A 6 -28.33 25.74 -19.90
N ARG A 7 -28.81 25.10 -20.97
CA ARG A 7 -28.68 23.64 -21.18
C ARG A 7 -27.23 23.20 -21.32
N ASN A 8 -26.38 23.99 -21.98
CA ASN A 8 -24.95 23.67 -22.13
C ASN A 8 -24.17 23.87 -20.82
N LEU A 9 -24.57 24.82 -19.98
CA LEU A 9 -24.00 25.03 -18.64
C LEU A 9 -24.35 23.88 -17.68
N ILE A 10 -25.59 23.37 -17.75
CA ILE A 10 -26.03 22.22 -16.93
C ILE A 10 -25.24 20.95 -17.32
N LEU A 11 -25.03 20.72 -18.62
CA LEU A 11 -24.23 19.58 -19.10
C LEU A 11 -22.75 19.69 -18.70
N PHE A 12 -22.19 20.90 -18.71
CA PHE A 12 -20.84 21.14 -18.21
C PHE A 12 -20.73 20.87 -16.71
N PHE A 13 -21.73 21.28 -15.92
CA PHE A 13 -21.78 21.03 -14.48
C PHE A 13 -21.89 19.54 -14.16
N PHE A 14 -22.68 18.79 -14.94
CA PHE A 14 -22.78 17.33 -14.83
C PHE A 14 -21.47 16.62 -15.19
N TYR A 15 -20.77 17.09 -16.23
CA TYR A 15 -19.45 16.57 -16.60
C TYR A 15 -18.42 16.79 -15.49
N LEU A 16 -18.47 17.94 -14.82
CA LEU A 16 -17.54 18.28 -13.73
C LEU A 16 -17.76 17.41 -12.48
N ILE A 17 -19.00 17.03 -12.19
CA ILE A 17 -19.33 16.12 -11.07
C ILE A 17 -18.79 14.71 -11.32
N ILE A 18 -18.84 14.21 -12.56
CA ILE A 18 -18.37 12.85 -12.90
C ILE A 18 -16.85 12.70 -12.66
N VAL A 19 -16.07 13.75 -12.94
CA VAL A 19 -14.59 13.72 -12.76
C VAL A 19 -14.17 13.65 -11.29
N PHE A 20 -15.01 14.07 -10.34
CA PHE A 20 -14.67 14.07 -8.91
C PHE A 20 -14.96 12.74 -8.18
N THR A 21 -15.70 11.81 -8.80
CA THR A 21 -16.13 10.57 -8.11
C THR A 21 -15.16 9.39 -8.22
N ALA A 22 -14.05 9.54 -8.94
CA ALA A 22 -13.15 8.43 -9.27
C ALA A 22 -11.87 8.34 -8.41
N CYS A 23 -11.89 8.82 -7.16
CA CYS A 23 -10.78 8.65 -6.23
C CYS A 23 -11.18 7.75 -5.05
N SER A 24 -11.54 6.50 -5.34
CA SER A 24 -11.54 5.44 -4.34
C SER A 24 -10.13 4.85 -4.31
N LYS A 25 -9.34 5.19 -3.30
CA LYS A 25 -8.08 4.48 -3.05
C LYS A 25 -8.41 3.02 -2.74
N GLU A 26 -7.86 2.11 -3.52
CA GLU A 26 -7.95 0.67 -3.25
C GLU A 26 -7.26 0.40 -1.90
N GLU A 27 -7.95 -0.32 -1.01
CA GLU A 27 -7.37 -0.68 0.29
C GLU A 27 -6.21 -1.65 0.07
N LEU A 28 -5.11 -1.45 0.80
CA LEU A 28 -3.94 -2.33 0.71
C LEU A 28 -4.34 -3.78 1.01
N ASP A 29 -4.13 -4.67 0.05
CA ASP A 29 -4.44 -6.07 0.22
C ASP A 29 -3.43 -6.77 1.15
N THR A 30 -3.86 -7.92 1.69
CA THR A 30 -3.05 -8.67 2.66
C THR A 30 -1.76 -9.22 2.07
N GLU A 31 -1.74 -9.62 0.80
CA GLU A 31 -0.56 -10.20 0.18
C GLU A 31 0.54 -9.14 0.03
N ASN A 32 0.18 -7.95 -0.44
CA ASN A 32 1.13 -6.84 -0.54
C ASN A 32 1.56 -6.33 0.83
N ALA A 33 0.66 -6.24 1.82
CA ALA A 33 1.03 -5.87 3.18
C ALA A 33 2.05 -6.85 3.80
N VAL A 34 1.90 -8.16 3.59
CA VAL A 34 2.85 -9.17 4.04
C VAL A 34 4.23 -8.97 3.39
N LYS A 35 4.26 -8.78 2.07
CA LYS A 35 5.53 -8.57 1.34
C LYS A 35 6.24 -7.30 1.79
N ILE A 36 5.50 -6.20 1.94
CA ILE A 36 6.01 -4.93 2.48
C ILE A 36 6.61 -5.14 3.86
N TYR A 37 5.90 -5.82 4.77
CA TYR A 37 6.39 -6.10 6.12
C TYR A 37 7.73 -6.83 6.12
N VAL A 38 7.81 -7.96 5.39
CA VAL A 38 9.02 -8.78 5.33
C VAL A 38 10.20 -8.02 4.71
N GLU A 39 10.00 -7.37 3.57
CA GLU A 39 11.08 -6.63 2.91
C GLU A 39 11.56 -5.44 3.74
N ILE A 40 10.65 -4.74 4.44
CA ILE A 40 11.03 -3.67 5.37
C ILE A 40 11.87 -4.24 6.51
N SER A 41 11.47 -5.37 7.13
CA SER A 41 12.24 -5.99 8.20
C SER A 41 13.65 -6.38 7.75
N ILE A 42 13.80 -6.93 6.54
CA ILE A 42 15.11 -7.26 5.95
C ILE A 42 15.97 -5.99 5.78
N VAL A 43 15.37 -4.91 5.27
CA VAL A 43 16.08 -3.63 5.06
C VAL A 43 16.45 -2.98 6.40
N GLU A 44 15.58 -3.04 7.41
CA GLU A 44 15.86 -2.54 8.75
C GLU A 44 17.05 -3.26 9.39
N GLU A 45 17.13 -4.58 9.23
CA GLU A 45 18.27 -5.37 9.71
C GLU A 45 19.55 -5.03 8.93
N LYS A 46 19.46 -4.96 7.59
CA LYS A 46 20.62 -4.73 6.71
C LYS A 46 21.21 -3.32 6.84
N TYR A 47 20.38 -2.30 7.06
CA TYR A 47 20.78 -0.89 7.05
C TYR A 47 20.56 -0.21 8.41
N ALA A 48 20.52 -0.97 9.51
CA ALA A 48 20.28 -0.46 10.86
C ALA A 48 21.17 0.73 11.26
N TYR A 49 22.39 0.81 10.72
CA TYR A 49 23.38 1.84 11.02
C TYR A 49 23.49 2.95 9.96
N ASP A 50 22.76 2.86 8.85
CA ASP A 50 22.72 3.88 7.78
C ASP A 50 21.27 4.36 7.57
N LEU A 51 20.88 5.37 8.35
CA LEU A 51 19.52 5.91 8.33
C LEU A 51 19.13 6.52 6.97
N SER A 52 20.08 7.06 6.22
CA SER A 52 19.84 7.66 4.90
C SER A 52 19.49 6.58 3.88
N LEU A 53 20.28 5.50 3.87
CA LEU A 53 20.05 4.37 3.00
C LEU A 53 18.78 3.60 3.42
N LEU A 54 18.54 3.44 4.72
CA LEU A 54 17.33 2.84 5.28
C LEU A 54 16.05 3.54 4.76
N GLY A 55 15.99 4.88 4.88
CA GLY A 55 14.84 5.65 4.41
C GLY A 55 14.60 5.47 2.91
N THR A 56 15.68 5.55 2.12
CA THR A 56 15.62 5.36 0.66
C THR A 56 15.12 3.98 0.27
N GLN A 57 15.58 2.92 0.95
CA GLN A 57 15.17 1.55 0.63
C GLN A 57 13.73 1.26 1.06
N LYS A 58 13.29 1.78 2.22
CA LYS A 58 11.87 1.71 2.62
C LYS A 58 10.96 2.38 1.60
N GLN A 59 11.32 3.56 1.11
CA GLN A 59 10.55 4.26 0.08
C GLN A 59 10.42 3.41 -1.20
N LYS A 60 11.51 2.79 -1.67
CA LYS A 60 11.49 1.90 -2.84
C LYS A 60 10.55 0.71 -2.66
N ILE A 61 10.47 0.14 -1.46
CA ILE A 61 9.55 -0.96 -1.15
C ILE A 61 8.09 -0.48 -1.29
N PHE A 62 7.75 0.67 -0.71
CA PHE A 62 6.40 1.22 -0.84
C PHE A 62 6.02 1.52 -2.30
N GLU A 63 6.94 2.11 -3.07
CA GLU A 63 6.75 2.36 -4.50
C GLU A 63 6.56 1.06 -5.30
N LYS A 64 7.35 0.02 -5.02
CA LYS A 64 7.24 -1.31 -5.66
C LYS A 64 5.86 -1.93 -5.51
N TYR A 65 5.19 -1.69 -4.39
CA TYR A 65 3.86 -2.23 -4.08
C TYR A 65 2.74 -1.21 -4.26
N ASN A 66 3.00 -0.07 -4.90
CA ASN A 66 2.04 1.01 -5.11
C ASN A 66 1.27 1.40 -3.83
N SER A 67 2.01 1.49 -2.73
CA SER A 67 1.46 1.77 -1.40
C SER A 67 2.20 2.92 -0.73
N SER A 68 1.70 3.35 0.42
CA SER A 68 2.29 4.40 1.24
C SER A 68 2.51 3.90 2.69
N PRO A 69 3.43 4.54 3.44
CA PRO A 69 3.58 4.25 4.87
C PRO A 69 2.27 4.39 5.64
N SER A 70 1.41 5.35 5.28
CA SER A 70 0.11 5.54 5.92
C SER A 70 -0.86 4.39 5.65
N GLU A 71 -0.95 3.91 4.41
CA GLU A 71 -1.84 2.80 4.05
C GLU A 71 -1.41 1.50 4.75
N PHE A 72 -0.10 1.24 4.79
CA PHE A 72 0.45 0.10 5.52
C PHE A 72 0.20 0.19 7.04
N ASN A 73 0.43 1.35 7.65
CA ASN A 73 0.15 1.53 9.08
C ASN A 73 -1.33 1.41 9.42
N SER A 74 -2.22 1.90 8.54
CA SER A 74 -3.66 1.70 8.66
C SER A 74 -4.02 0.21 8.56
N TYR A 75 -3.44 -0.52 7.61
CA TYR A 75 -3.63 -1.96 7.49
C TYR A 75 -3.22 -2.70 8.77
N LEU A 76 -2.02 -2.44 9.30
CA LEU A 76 -1.55 -3.07 10.55
C LEU A 76 -2.43 -2.69 11.76
N SER A 77 -2.92 -1.46 11.81
CA SER A 77 -3.82 -1.01 12.87
C SER A 77 -5.16 -1.77 12.85
N ASN A 78 -5.67 -2.08 11.64
CA ASN A 78 -6.87 -2.89 11.46
C ASN A 78 -6.69 -4.36 11.91
N LEU A 79 -5.44 -4.85 11.99
CA LEU A 79 -5.14 -6.17 12.54
C LEU A 79 -5.08 -6.20 14.07
N LYS A 80 -4.73 -5.07 14.73
CA LYS A 80 -4.36 -4.97 16.16
C LYS A 80 -5.30 -5.69 17.14
N HIS A 81 -6.60 -5.73 16.85
CA HIS A 81 -7.61 -6.30 17.74
C HIS A 81 -8.04 -7.73 17.39
N ASN A 82 -7.40 -8.38 16.40
CA ASN A 82 -7.77 -9.72 15.96
C ASN A 82 -6.54 -10.65 15.94
N ASN A 83 -6.42 -11.46 16.99
CA ASN A 83 -5.30 -12.40 17.15
C ASN A 83 -5.24 -13.45 16.04
N GLU A 84 -6.38 -13.94 15.55
CA GLU A 84 -6.41 -14.91 14.44
C GLU A 84 -5.87 -14.30 13.15
N LYS A 85 -6.25 -13.06 12.85
CA LYS A 85 -5.71 -12.33 11.69
C LYS A 85 -4.21 -12.08 11.83
N TRP A 86 -3.72 -11.76 13.03
CA TRP A 86 -2.28 -11.65 13.26
C TRP A 86 -1.55 -12.97 13.02
N LYS A 87 -2.09 -14.07 13.52
CA LYS A 87 -1.52 -15.41 13.32
C LYS A 87 -1.44 -15.76 11.84
N ASP A 88 -2.50 -15.50 11.07
CA ASP A 88 -2.52 -15.72 9.62
C ASP A 88 -1.52 -14.79 8.89
N PHE A 89 -1.47 -13.52 9.27
CA PHE A 89 -0.54 -12.54 8.71
C PHE A 89 0.92 -12.98 8.91
N PHE A 90 1.30 -13.34 10.13
CA PHE A 90 2.67 -13.78 10.43
C PHE A 90 3.03 -15.11 9.77
N LYS A 91 2.08 -16.06 9.69
CA LYS A 91 2.29 -17.29 8.93
C LYS A 91 2.63 -16.98 7.46
N LYS A 92 1.87 -16.09 6.82
CA LYS A 92 2.15 -15.66 5.44
C LYS A 92 3.50 -14.93 5.32
N ALA A 93 3.88 -14.14 6.32
CA ALA A 93 5.18 -13.48 6.35
C ALA A 93 6.33 -14.48 6.45
N GLU A 94 6.21 -15.52 7.29
CA GLU A 94 7.19 -16.61 7.38
C GLU A 94 7.29 -17.40 6.06
N ASP A 95 6.15 -17.71 5.44
CA ASP A 95 6.10 -18.41 4.16
C ASP A 95 6.81 -17.57 3.06
N TYR A 96 6.54 -16.27 3.01
CA TYR A 96 7.18 -15.37 2.04
C TYR A 96 8.68 -15.20 2.30
N LEU A 97 9.10 -15.06 3.56
CA LEU A 97 10.51 -15.01 3.93
C LEU A 97 11.24 -16.31 3.53
N THR A 98 10.60 -17.46 3.73
CA THR A 98 11.14 -18.77 3.32
C THR A 98 11.26 -18.87 1.80
N TYR A 99 10.25 -18.39 1.06
CA TYR A 99 10.30 -18.28 -0.40
C TYR A 99 11.49 -17.41 -0.86
N LEU A 100 11.72 -16.26 -0.23
CA LEU A 100 12.84 -15.38 -0.57
C LEU A 100 14.19 -16.07 -0.31
N LYS A 101 14.35 -16.71 0.84
CA LYS A 101 15.59 -17.45 1.18
C LYS A 101 15.93 -18.51 0.13
N ASN A 102 14.92 -19.27 -0.31
CA ASN A 102 15.11 -20.36 -1.27
C ASN A 102 15.38 -19.87 -2.70
N ASN A 103 14.81 -18.74 -3.11
CA ASN A 103 14.91 -18.26 -4.49
C ASN A 103 15.97 -17.19 -4.72
N GLN A 104 16.42 -16.49 -3.68
CA GLN A 104 17.35 -15.37 -3.82
C GLN A 104 18.76 -15.62 -3.26
N ASN A 105 19.07 -16.83 -2.75
CA ASN A 105 20.39 -17.12 -2.16
C ASN A 105 20.81 -16.00 -1.18
N ILE A 106 19.88 -15.54 -0.33
CA ILE A 106 20.18 -14.58 0.74
C ILE A 106 20.92 -15.39 1.82
N GLN A 107 22.22 -15.59 1.59
CA GLN A 107 23.22 -15.98 2.57
C GLN A 107 23.79 -14.73 3.24
#